data_AF-A0A4Q5RSE2-F1
#
_entry.id   AF-A0A4Q5RSE2-F1
#
_cell.length_a   1.000
_cell.length_b   1.000
_cell.length_c   1.000
_cell.angle_alpha   90.00
_cell.angle_beta   90.00
_cell.angle_gamma   90.00
#
_symmetry.space_group_name_H-M   'P 1'
#
loop_
_entity.id
_entity.type
_entity.pdbx_description
1 polymer ?
#
loop_
_entity_poly.entity_id
_entity_poly.type
_entity_poly.pdbx_seq_one_letter_code
_entity_poly.pdbx_strand_id
1 'polypeptide(L)'
;MRKIFGAGRSFTANIYIALFYRLAIVIFSFTLSRFIFYALNTTYFPGISFSNWMNILRGGLRFDIAALFYVNGLFILLFILPLPIRYNLVYQKVARIIFFVTNGISFVINCIDFIYFRFTLRRSTLDVLSEFSNEKGRGGSFVFSFLADYWYVVLIYVLLMILLIWLYNRVKIRKPSVINPWVYYPSGIVLMALIAALMVGGIRGDFKYSTRPITMSNAGEYVTN
;
A
#
# COMPACT_ATOMS: atom_id res chain seq x y z
N MET A 1 -6.33 -16.40 26.80
CA MET A 1 -5.90 -16.99 25.51
C MET A 1 -5.64 -15.87 24.50
N ARG A 2 -4.37 -15.63 24.13
CA ARG A 2 -3.80 -14.81 23.01
C ARG A 2 -2.55 -14.01 23.43
N LYS A 3 -1.45 -14.74 23.68
CA LYS A 3 -0.08 -14.26 23.40
C LYS A 3 0.43 -15.10 22.24
N ILE A 4 0.03 -14.75 21.02
CA ILE A 4 0.61 -15.37 19.82
C ILE A 4 0.95 -14.20 18.90
N PHE A 5 2.25 -14.07 18.61
CA PHE A 5 2.94 -12.99 17.89
C PHE A 5 3.41 -11.76 18.71
N GLY A 6 4.69 -11.80 19.08
CA GLY A 6 5.58 -10.63 19.05
C GLY A 6 6.03 -10.06 20.39
N ALA A 7 6.97 -10.74 21.07
CA ALA A 7 7.80 -10.16 22.14
C ALA A 7 8.92 -9.25 21.56
N GLY A 8 8.54 -8.31 20.71
CA GLY A 8 9.42 -7.22 20.28
C GLY A 8 9.03 -5.94 21.03
N ARG A 9 10.00 -5.14 21.50
CA ARG A 9 9.74 -3.82 22.12
C ARG A 9 8.67 -3.07 21.33
N SER A 10 7.47 -2.98 21.90
CA SER A 10 6.35 -2.29 21.27
C SER A 10 6.33 -0.86 21.79
N PHE A 11 6.55 0.11 20.91
CA PHE A 11 6.51 1.52 21.29
C PHE A 11 5.07 2.01 21.30
N THR A 12 4.73 2.82 22.30
CA THR A 12 3.42 3.44 22.42
C THR A 12 3.44 4.81 21.77
N ALA A 13 2.48 5.10 20.90
CA ALA A 13 2.43 6.35 20.16
C ALA A 13 1.01 6.95 20.14
N ASN A 14 0.93 8.24 19.84
CA ASN A 14 -0.33 8.90 19.52
C ASN A 14 -0.94 8.28 18.26
N ILE A 15 -2.27 8.32 18.13
CA ILE A 15 -3.01 7.76 16.99
C ILE A 15 -2.53 8.32 15.64
N TYR A 16 -2.20 9.61 15.57
CA TYR A 16 -1.70 10.26 14.35
C TYR A 16 -0.28 9.79 13.97
N ILE A 17 0.58 9.60 14.97
CA ILE A 17 1.94 9.06 14.75
C ILE A 17 1.85 7.59 14.32
N ALA A 18 0.95 6.82 14.94
CA ALA A 18 0.69 5.44 14.55
C ALA A 18 0.13 5.33 13.12
N LEU A 19 -0.75 6.25 12.72
CA LEU A 19 -1.25 6.35 11.34
C LEU A 19 -0.10 6.62 10.37
N PHE A 20 0.69 7.66 10.62
CA PHE A 20 1.84 8.00 9.77
C PHE A 20 2.82 6.83 9.63
N TYR A 21 3.19 6.20 10.74
CA TYR A 21 4.06 5.02 10.73
C TYR A 21 3.50 3.87 9.89
N ARG A 22 2.19 3.59 9.99
CA ARG A 22 1.55 2.52 9.19
C ARG A 22 1.53 2.84 7.71
N LEU A 23 1.26 4.10 7.33
CA LEU A 23 1.34 4.52 5.93
C LEU A 23 2.78 4.45 5.41
N ALA A 24 3.77 4.84 6.23
CA ALA A 24 5.18 4.73 5.87
C ALA A 24 5.61 3.26 5.63
N ILE A 25 5.10 2.31 6.42
CA ILE A 25 5.34 0.88 6.17
C ILE A 25 4.79 0.46 4.80
N VAL A 26 3.59 0.92 4.42
CA VAL A 26 2.99 0.58 3.12
C VAL A 26 3.84 1.12 1.96
N ILE A 27 4.27 2.39 2.01
CA ILE A 27 5.19 2.96 1.01
C ILE A 27 6.50 2.17 0.95
N PHE A 28 7.06 1.82 2.10
CA PHE A 28 8.27 1.01 2.17
C PHE A 28 8.06 -0.35 1.49
N SER A 29 6.94 -1.02 1.75
CA SER A 29 6.60 -2.29 1.11
C SER A 29 6.41 -2.15 -0.41
N PHE A 30 5.73 -1.12 -0.90
CA PHE A 30 5.60 -0.87 -2.35
C PHE A 30 6.95 -0.58 -3.01
N THR A 31 7.81 0.18 -2.34
CA THR A 31 9.17 0.45 -2.79
C THR A 31 9.99 -0.84 -2.86
N LEU A 32 9.89 -1.69 -1.84
CA LEU A 32 10.54 -3.00 -1.81
C LEU A 32 10.02 -3.90 -2.95
N SER A 33 8.71 -3.95 -3.18
CA SER A 33 8.11 -4.66 -4.32
C SER A 33 8.65 -4.16 -5.65
N ARG A 34 8.88 -2.84 -5.82
CA ARG A 34 9.49 -2.28 -7.04
C ARG A 34 10.94 -2.74 -7.23
N PHE A 35 11.74 -2.79 -6.17
CA PHE A 35 13.10 -3.32 -6.26
C PHE A 35 13.11 -4.79 -6.63
N ILE A 36 12.21 -5.59 -6.05
CA ILE A 36 12.04 -7.00 -6.39
C ILE A 36 11.62 -7.15 -7.87
N PHE A 37 10.64 -6.38 -8.32
CA PHE A 37 10.20 -6.37 -9.72
C PHE A 37 11.36 -6.10 -10.67
N TYR A 38 12.17 -5.08 -10.38
CA TYR A 38 13.34 -4.74 -11.18
C TYR A 38 14.37 -5.88 -11.18
N ALA A 39 14.69 -6.44 -10.01
CA ALA A 39 15.65 -7.54 -9.88
C ALA A 39 15.24 -8.77 -10.71
N LEU A 40 13.95 -9.11 -10.74
CA LEU A 40 13.41 -10.23 -11.50
C LEU A 40 13.34 -9.96 -13.02
N ASN A 41 13.28 -8.70 -13.43
CA ASN A 41 13.09 -8.29 -14.83
C ASN A 41 14.26 -7.48 -15.39
N THR A 42 15.45 -7.56 -14.79
CA THR A 42 16.64 -6.79 -15.19
C THR A 42 16.99 -6.94 -16.68
N THR A 43 16.74 -8.11 -17.27
CA THR A 43 16.98 -8.38 -18.70
C THR A 43 16.14 -7.52 -19.64
N TYR A 44 15.00 -7.00 -19.17
CA TYR A 44 14.11 -6.12 -19.94
C TYR A 44 14.48 -4.64 -19.84
N PHE A 45 15.46 -4.30 -19.01
CA PHE A 45 15.91 -2.93 -18.77
C PHE A 45 17.40 -2.73 -19.15
N PRO A 46 17.82 -3.07 -20.39
CA PRO A 46 19.21 -2.85 -20.79
C PRO A 46 19.52 -1.35 -20.89
N GLY A 47 20.70 -0.93 -20.42
CA GLY A 47 21.25 0.40 -20.68
C GLY A 47 20.69 1.55 -19.83
N ILE A 48 19.99 1.29 -18.73
CA ILE A 48 19.52 2.37 -17.84
C ILE A 48 20.70 2.97 -17.07
N SER A 49 21.03 4.23 -17.36
CA SER A 49 21.94 5.04 -16.54
C SER A 49 21.40 5.22 -15.12
N PHE A 50 22.27 5.28 -14.12
CA PHE A 50 21.91 5.50 -12.71
C PHE A 50 21.03 6.75 -12.52
N SER A 51 21.26 7.82 -13.30
CA SER A 51 20.45 9.03 -13.25
C SER A 51 19.01 8.79 -13.72
N ASN A 52 18.83 8.07 -14.83
CA ASN A 52 17.51 7.70 -15.35
C ASN A 52 16.80 6.77 -14.37
N TRP A 53 17.52 5.83 -13.77
CA TRP A 53 16.97 4.94 -12.74
C TRP A 53 16.42 5.72 -11.54
N MET A 54 17.15 6.73 -11.06
CA MET A 54 16.69 7.58 -9.95
C MET A 54 15.43 8.39 -10.32
N ASN A 55 15.33 8.88 -11.56
CA ASN A 55 14.14 9.59 -12.03
C ASN A 55 12.92 8.66 -12.12
N ILE A 56 13.10 7.44 -12.61
CA ILE A 56 12.04 6.41 -12.63
C ILE A 56 11.58 6.08 -11.21
N LEU A 57 12.50 5.93 -10.25
CA LEU A 57 12.15 5.69 -8.85
C LEU A 57 11.36 6.86 -8.24
N ARG A 58 11.73 8.11 -8.56
CA ARG A 58 10.97 9.30 -8.12
C ARG A 58 9.57 9.34 -8.69
N GLY A 59 9.42 9.05 -9.98
CA GLY A 59 8.11 8.94 -10.62
C GLY A 59 7.27 7.84 -9.97
N GLY A 60 7.87 6.65 -9.82
CA GLY A 60 7.24 5.51 -9.17
C GLY A 60 6.75 5.80 -7.75
N LEU A 61 7.54 6.49 -6.94
CA LEU A 61 7.13 6.88 -5.59
C LEU A 61 5.88 7.79 -5.58
N ARG A 62 5.72 8.68 -6.57
CA ARG A 62 4.51 9.51 -6.69
C ARG A 62 3.27 8.64 -6.97
N PHE A 63 3.41 7.65 -7.86
CA PHE A 63 2.32 6.69 -8.12
C PHE A 63 2.01 5.82 -6.89
N ASP A 64 3.02 5.41 -6.13
CA ASP A 64 2.82 4.62 -4.90
C ASP A 64 2.08 5.40 -3.82
N ILE A 65 2.35 6.70 -3.70
CA ILE A 65 1.63 7.59 -2.77
C ILE A 65 0.16 7.67 -3.15
N ALA A 66 -0.15 7.85 -4.43
CA ALA A 66 -1.53 7.85 -4.91
C ALA A 66 -2.21 6.49 -4.63
N ALA A 67 -1.55 5.39 -4.98
CA ALA A 67 -2.05 4.03 -4.72
C ALA A 67 -2.28 3.79 -3.23
N LEU A 68 -1.38 4.22 -2.36
CA LEU A 68 -1.53 4.13 -0.91
C LEU A 68 -2.81 4.81 -0.44
N PHE A 69 -3.10 6.03 -0.91
CA PHE A 69 -4.29 6.76 -0.49
C PHE A 69 -5.58 6.15 -1.04
N TYR A 70 -5.57 5.60 -2.25
CA TYR A 70 -6.72 4.86 -2.77
C TYR A 70 -7.00 3.58 -1.99
N VAL A 71 -5.96 2.78 -1.74
CA VAL A 71 -6.08 1.48 -1.06
C VAL A 71 -6.43 1.65 0.42
N ASN A 72 -5.81 2.63 1.08
CA ASN A 72 -5.97 2.84 2.52
C ASN A 72 -6.96 3.96 2.87
N GLY A 73 -7.72 4.50 1.91
CA GLY A 73 -8.62 5.64 2.13
C GLY A 73 -9.61 5.40 3.27
N LEU A 74 -10.25 4.23 3.30
CA LEU A 74 -11.16 3.84 4.39
C LEU A 74 -10.43 3.71 5.73
N PHE A 75 -9.24 3.11 5.73
CA PHE A 75 -8.43 2.97 6.94
C PHE A 75 -8.02 4.34 7.51
N ILE A 76 -7.61 5.26 6.65
CA ILE A 76 -7.25 6.63 7.04
C ILE A 76 -8.47 7.36 7.60
N LEU A 77 -9.62 7.28 6.94
CA LEU A 77 -10.87 7.89 7.40
C LEU A 77 -11.22 7.44 8.83
N LEU A 78 -11.11 6.14 9.11
CA LEU A 78 -11.36 5.59 10.44
C LEU A 78 -10.39 6.13 11.51
N PHE A 79 -9.18 6.56 11.14
CA PHE A 79 -8.19 7.07 12.09
C PHE A 79 -8.32 8.57 12.34
N ILE A 80 -8.66 9.34 11.31
CA ILE A 80 -8.71 10.81 11.38
C ILE A 80 -9.97 11.34 12.05
N LEU A 81 -11.07 10.59 12.01
CA LEU A 81 -12.32 10.99 12.66
C LEU A 81 -12.08 11.26 14.16
N PRO A 82 -12.40 12.47 14.67
CA PRO A 82 -12.14 12.86 16.05
C PRO A 82 -13.17 12.26 17.01
N LEU A 83 -13.45 10.96 16.91
CA LEU A 83 -14.43 10.26 17.72
C LEU A 83 -13.71 9.48 18.84
N PRO A 84 -14.10 9.60 20.12
CA PRO A 84 -13.50 8.83 21.22
C PRO A 84 -13.59 7.30 21.04
N ILE A 85 -14.57 6.82 20.27
CA ILE A 85 -14.75 5.39 19.93
C ILE A 85 -13.54 4.79 19.19
N ARG A 86 -12.69 5.63 18.56
CA ARG A 86 -11.49 5.16 17.86
C ARG A 86 -10.49 4.44 18.76
N TYR A 87 -10.55 4.62 20.08
CA TYR A 87 -9.71 3.90 21.03
C TYR A 87 -10.30 2.55 21.50
N ASN A 88 -11.52 2.20 21.07
CA ASN A 88 -12.15 0.93 21.42
C ASN A 88 -11.39 -0.25 20.77
N LEU A 89 -11.25 -1.35 21.51
CA LEU A 89 -10.63 -2.58 21.03
C LEU A 89 -11.29 -3.13 19.77
N VAL A 90 -12.63 -3.09 19.70
CA VAL A 90 -13.37 -3.58 18.53
C VAL A 90 -13.08 -2.70 17.31
N TYR A 91 -13.10 -1.38 17.49
CA TYR A 91 -12.80 -0.41 16.44
C TYR A 91 -11.39 -0.61 15.87
N GLN A 92 -10.40 -0.76 16.76
CA GLN A 92 -9.01 -1.01 16.36
C GLN A 92 -8.81 -2.37 15.70
N LYS A 93 -9.60 -3.38 16.07
CA LYS A 93 -9.61 -4.69 15.42
C LYS A 93 -10.19 -4.60 14.00
N VAL A 94 -11.31 -3.91 13.81
CA VAL A 94 -11.92 -3.67 12.50
C VAL A 94 -10.96 -2.91 11.58
N ALA A 95 -10.41 -1.80 12.05
CA ALA A 95 -9.47 -1.02 11.25
C ALA A 95 -8.20 -1.83 10.88
N ARG A 96 -7.72 -2.70 11.79
CA ARG A 96 -6.61 -3.62 11.51
C ARG A 96 -6.96 -4.63 10.40
N ILE A 97 -8.18 -5.19 10.43
CA ILE A 97 -8.63 -6.13 9.38
C ILE A 97 -8.68 -5.41 8.04
N ILE A 98 -9.30 -4.22 7.99
CA ILE A 98 -9.36 -3.40 6.77
C ILE A 98 -7.95 -3.13 6.23
N PHE A 99 -7.02 -2.74 7.10
CA PHE A 99 -5.64 -2.48 6.71
C PHE A 99 -4.95 -3.70 6.09
N PHE A 100 -5.02 -4.88 6.73
CA PHE A 100 -4.35 -6.06 6.19
C PHE A 100 -5.02 -6.61 4.93
N VAL A 101 -6.35 -6.55 4.83
CA VAL A 101 -7.08 -7.02 3.65
C VAL A 101 -6.78 -6.13 2.45
N THR A 102 -6.92 -4.81 2.60
CA THR A 102 -6.68 -3.86 1.50
C THR A 102 -5.24 -3.90 1.00
N ASN A 103 -4.25 -3.82 1.89
CA ASN A 103 -2.85 -3.91 1.50
C ASN A 103 -2.46 -5.31 1.00
N GLY A 104 -3.08 -6.38 1.54
CA GLY A 104 -2.88 -7.74 1.04
C GLY A 104 -3.30 -7.87 -0.42
N ILE A 105 -4.47 -7.36 -0.79
CA ILE A 105 -4.93 -7.33 -2.19
C ILE A 105 -3.93 -6.54 -3.05
N SER A 106 -3.47 -5.37 -2.58
CA SER A 106 -2.48 -4.58 -3.32
C SER A 106 -1.15 -5.32 -3.51
N PHE A 107 -0.69 -6.08 -2.52
CA PHE A 107 0.53 -6.88 -2.66
C PHE A 107 0.35 -8.04 -3.64
N VAL A 108 -0.83 -8.68 -3.68
CA VAL A 108 -1.15 -9.68 -4.72
C VAL A 108 -1.04 -9.05 -6.10
N ILE A 109 -1.64 -7.88 -6.33
CA ILE A 109 -1.58 -7.17 -7.62
C ILE A 109 -0.12 -6.86 -7.99
N ASN A 110 0.68 -6.35 -7.06
CA ASN A 110 2.11 -6.11 -7.30
C ASN A 110 2.89 -7.40 -7.63
N CYS A 111 2.55 -8.52 -6.98
CA CYS A 111 3.20 -9.80 -7.23
C CYS A 111 2.81 -10.39 -8.60
N ILE A 112 1.56 -10.20 -9.03
CA ILE A 112 1.10 -10.54 -10.38
C ILE A 112 1.93 -9.78 -11.42
N ASP A 113 2.16 -8.47 -11.21
CA ASP A 113 3.00 -7.65 -12.11
C ASP A 113 4.41 -8.23 -12.30
N PHE A 114 4.99 -8.94 -11.31
CA PHE A 114 6.34 -9.53 -11.41
C PHE A 114 6.45 -10.58 -12.52
N ILE A 115 5.36 -11.32 -12.75
CA ILE A 115 5.30 -12.41 -13.71
C ILE A 115 4.79 -11.89 -15.05
N TYR A 116 3.69 -11.12 -15.03
CA TYR A 116 2.97 -10.72 -16.24
C TYR A 116 3.74 -9.75 -17.13
N PHE A 117 4.62 -8.93 -16.56
CA PHE A 117 5.48 -8.03 -17.34
C PHE A 117 6.31 -8.79 -18.37
N ARG A 118 6.77 -10.00 -18.02
CA ARG A 118 7.54 -10.89 -18.88
C ARG A 118 6.78 -11.37 -20.12
N PHE A 119 5.46 -11.49 -20.00
CA PHE A 119 4.59 -12.08 -21.02
C PHE A 119 3.97 -11.06 -21.96
N THR A 120 3.65 -9.85 -21.46
CA THR A 120 2.80 -8.91 -22.20
C THR A 120 3.48 -7.56 -22.46
N LEU A 121 4.63 -7.26 -21.84
CA LEU A 121 5.25 -5.92 -21.82
C LEU A 121 4.26 -4.79 -21.43
N ARG A 122 3.13 -5.15 -20.81
CA ARG A 122 2.04 -4.26 -20.36
C ARG A 122 1.64 -4.66 -18.94
N ARG A 123 1.28 -3.67 -18.13
CA ARG A 123 0.79 -3.85 -16.75
C ARG A 123 -0.60 -4.48 -16.78
N SER A 124 -0.90 -5.41 -15.87
CA SER A 124 -2.07 -6.30 -15.90
C SER A 124 -3.38 -5.57 -16.19
N THR A 125 -3.92 -5.74 -17.40
CA THR A 125 -5.28 -5.32 -17.76
C THR A 125 -6.29 -6.39 -17.32
N LEU A 126 -7.52 -5.99 -17.01
CA LEU A 126 -8.67 -6.85 -16.72
C LEU A 126 -8.97 -7.91 -17.80
N ASP A 127 -8.34 -7.80 -18.97
CA ASP A 127 -8.44 -8.74 -20.09
C ASP A 127 -8.08 -10.18 -19.70
N VAL A 128 -7.14 -10.37 -18.77
CA VAL A 128 -6.78 -11.73 -18.33
C VAL A 128 -7.90 -12.36 -17.50
N LEU A 129 -8.62 -11.57 -16.69
CA LEU A 129 -9.79 -12.03 -15.94
C LEU A 129 -10.93 -12.46 -16.87
N SER A 130 -11.07 -11.81 -18.04
CA SER A 130 -11.99 -12.29 -19.07
C SER A 130 -11.51 -13.57 -19.76
N GLU A 131 -10.20 -13.72 -20.00
CA GLU A 131 -9.60 -14.96 -20.51
C GLU A 131 -9.85 -16.13 -19.53
N PHE A 132 -9.63 -15.90 -18.23
CA PHE A 132 -9.91 -16.87 -17.15
C PHE A 132 -11.40 -17.20 -16.99
N SER A 133 -12.29 -16.24 -17.29
CA SER A 133 -13.75 -16.45 -17.20
C SER A 133 -14.31 -17.25 -18.37
N ASN A 134 -13.61 -17.25 -19.52
CA ASN A 134 -14.03 -17.97 -20.73
C ASN A 134 -13.68 -19.46 -20.69
N GLU A 135 -12.72 -19.91 -19.87
CA GLU A 135 -12.48 -21.33 -19.62
C GLU A 135 -13.46 -21.90 -18.57
N LYS A 136 -14.69 -22.18 -19.01
CA LYS A 136 -15.70 -22.88 -18.22
C LYS A 136 -15.15 -24.21 -17.66
N GLY A 137 -14.83 -24.24 -16.35
CA GLY A 137 -14.68 -25.48 -15.56
C GLY A 137 -13.25 -25.98 -15.27
N ARG A 138 -12.17 -25.29 -15.69
CA ARG A 138 -10.78 -25.71 -15.41
C ARG A 138 -9.90 -24.67 -14.71
N GLY A 139 -10.43 -23.49 -14.39
CA GLY A 139 -9.66 -22.39 -13.78
C GLY A 139 -8.90 -22.76 -12.50
N GLY A 140 -9.45 -23.66 -11.66
CA GLY A 140 -8.77 -24.10 -10.42
C GLY A 140 -7.50 -24.92 -10.67
N SER A 141 -7.47 -25.77 -11.70
CA SER A 141 -6.31 -26.59 -12.05
C SER A 141 -5.19 -25.74 -12.66
N PHE A 142 -5.55 -24.78 -13.50
CA PHE A 142 -4.61 -23.83 -14.10
C PHE A 142 -3.99 -22.88 -13.08
N VAL A 143 -4.79 -22.36 -12.15
CA VAL A 143 -4.27 -21.51 -11.06
C VAL A 143 -3.28 -22.30 -10.20
N PHE A 144 -3.57 -23.57 -9.88
CA PHE A 144 -2.63 -24.39 -9.10
C PHE A 144 -1.33 -24.68 -9.84
N SER A 145 -1.39 -25.01 -11.13
CA SER A 145 -0.19 -25.18 -11.97
C SER A 145 0.62 -23.89 -12.05
N PHE A 146 -0.04 -22.74 -12.24
CA PHE A 146 0.62 -21.44 -12.28
C PHE A 146 1.26 -21.08 -10.93
N LEU A 147 0.60 -21.36 -9.80
CA LEU A 147 1.22 -21.20 -8.48
C LEU A 147 2.42 -22.13 -8.27
N ALA A 148 2.41 -23.33 -8.84
CA ALA A 148 3.54 -24.25 -8.78
C ALA A 148 4.72 -23.75 -9.62
N ASP A 149 4.46 -23.27 -10.84
CA ASP A 149 5.48 -22.72 -11.74
C ASP A 149 6.11 -21.44 -11.19
N TYR A 150 5.31 -20.61 -10.49
CA TYR A 150 5.72 -19.34 -9.90
C TYR A 150 5.74 -19.34 -8.36
N TRP A 151 6.12 -20.47 -7.76
CA TRP A 151 6.13 -20.65 -6.31
C TRP A 151 6.94 -19.58 -5.57
N TYR A 152 8.02 -19.06 -6.18
CA TYR A 152 8.86 -18.01 -5.61
C TYR A 152 8.10 -16.68 -5.44
N VAL A 153 7.13 -16.38 -6.31
CA VAL A 153 6.30 -15.16 -6.19
C VAL A 153 5.32 -15.29 -5.03
N VAL A 154 4.77 -16.49 -4.82
CA VAL A 154 3.96 -16.80 -3.64
C VAL A 154 4.79 -16.64 -2.37
N LEU A 155 6.05 -17.11 -2.37
CA LEU A 155 6.96 -16.92 -1.25
C LEU A 155 7.22 -15.42 -0.98
N ILE A 156 7.47 -14.62 -2.02
CA ILE A 156 7.66 -13.17 -1.88
C ILE A 156 6.42 -12.50 -1.28
N TYR A 157 5.23 -12.83 -1.77
CA TYR A 157 3.98 -12.32 -1.21
C TYR A 157 3.84 -12.65 0.28
N VAL A 158 4.09 -13.90 0.66
CA VAL A 158 4.03 -14.35 2.07
C VAL A 158 5.05 -13.58 2.92
N LEU A 159 6.28 -13.39 2.43
CA LEU A 159 7.31 -12.62 3.12
C LEU A 159 6.90 -11.15 3.30
N LEU A 160 6.34 -10.51 2.27
CA LEU A 160 5.84 -9.13 2.35
C LEU A 160 4.69 -9.01 3.36
N MET A 161 3.78 -9.98 3.41
CA MET A 161 2.70 -10.02 4.39
C MET A 161 3.20 -10.23 5.81
N ILE A 162 4.15 -11.16 6.03
CA ILE A 162 4.80 -11.38 7.33
C ILE A 162 5.49 -10.09 7.78
N LEU A 163 6.25 -9.44 6.90
CA LEU A 163 6.93 -8.18 7.17
C LEU A 163 5.94 -7.08 7.56
N LEU A 164 4.84 -6.94 6.82
CA LEU A 164 3.78 -5.97 7.10
C LEU A 164 3.14 -6.21 8.47
N ILE A 165 2.77 -7.46 8.78
CA ILE A 165 2.18 -7.84 10.07
C ILE A 165 3.16 -7.59 11.21
N TRP A 166 4.42 -7.97 11.02
CA TRP A 166 5.46 -7.79 12.02
C TRP A 166 5.69 -6.30 12.32
N LEU A 167 5.88 -5.47 11.29
CA LEU A 167 6.09 -4.03 11.42
C LEU A 167 4.87 -3.32 12.02
N TYR A 168 3.66 -3.69 11.62
CA TYR A 168 2.41 -3.12 12.13
C TYR A 168 2.30 -3.30 13.65
N ASN A 169 2.66 -4.48 14.16
CA ASN A 169 2.54 -4.82 15.58
C ASN A 169 3.59 -4.15 16.47
N ARG A 170 4.60 -3.46 15.90
CA ARG A 170 5.62 -2.72 16.65
C ARG A 170 5.09 -1.46 17.32
N VAL A 171 3.99 -0.89 16.83
CA VAL A 171 3.40 0.35 17.36
C VAL A 171 2.02 0.10 17.96
N LYS A 172 1.90 0.42 19.24
CA LYS A 172 0.63 0.38 19.98
C LYS A 172 0.08 1.79 20.15
N ILE A 173 -1.23 1.93 19.99
CA ILE A 173 -1.91 3.23 20.15
C ILE A 173 -2.14 3.47 21.64
N ARG A 174 -1.68 4.62 22.14
CA ARG A 174 -1.94 5.08 23.51
C ARG A 174 -3.23 5.90 23.55
N LYS A 175 -4.16 5.53 24.43
CA LYS A 175 -5.33 6.36 24.73
C LYS A 175 -4.88 7.55 25.61
N PRO A 176 -5.28 8.80 25.30
CA PRO A 176 -5.06 9.94 26.18
C PRO A 176 -5.69 9.69 27.56
N SER A 177 -4.98 10.04 28.64
CA SER A 177 -5.48 9.90 30.02
C SER A 177 -6.58 10.90 30.34
N VAL A 178 -6.52 12.10 29.77
CA VAL A 178 -7.51 13.17 29.92
C VAL A 178 -7.87 13.70 28.54
N ILE A 179 -9.18 13.84 28.27
CA ILE A 179 -9.70 14.41 27.03
C ILE A 179 -10.41 15.72 27.42
N ASN A 180 -9.76 16.86 27.17
CA ASN A 180 -10.42 18.16 27.26
C ASN A 180 -11.19 18.38 25.93
N PRO A 181 -12.54 18.42 25.93
CA PRO A 181 -13.34 18.56 24.71
C PRO A 181 -12.97 19.78 23.87
N TRP A 182 -12.68 20.90 24.53
CA TRP A 182 -12.38 22.19 23.91
C TRP A 182 -11.05 22.19 23.15
N VAL A 183 -10.13 21.30 23.49
CA VAL A 183 -8.87 21.11 22.76
C VAL A 183 -8.99 19.95 21.79
N TYR A 184 -9.64 18.86 22.22
CA TYR A 184 -9.69 17.60 21.47
C TYR A 184 -10.45 17.70 20.15
N TYR A 185 -11.66 18.29 20.15
CA TYR A 185 -12.47 18.37 18.93
C TYR A 185 -11.89 19.36 17.91
N PRO A 186 -11.49 20.60 18.29
CA PRO A 186 -10.89 21.53 17.33
C PRO A 186 -9.57 21.03 16.75
N SER A 187 -8.65 20.53 17.60
CA SER A 187 -7.38 19.96 17.10
C SER A 187 -7.61 18.74 16.21
N GLY A 188 -8.60 17.91 16.53
CA GLY A 188 -9.00 16.76 15.74
C GLY A 188 -9.54 17.16 14.36
N ILE A 189 -10.39 18.18 14.29
CA ILE A 189 -10.94 18.71 13.02
C ILE A 189 -9.83 19.33 12.16
N VAL A 190 -8.94 20.13 12.76
CA VAL A 190 -7.80 20.73 12.04
C VAL A 190 -6.89 19.65 11.48
N LEU A 191 -6.53 18.64 12.27
CA LEU A 191 -5.72 17.51 11.80
C LEU A 191 -6.44 16.68 10.73
N MET A 192 -7.75 16.49 10.87
CA MET A 192 -8.56 15.79 9.87
C MET A 192 -8.55 16.54 8.53
N ALA A 193 -8.76 17.85 8.54
CA ALA A 193 -8.71 18.69 7.35
C ALA A 193 -7.31 18.68 6.72
N LEU A 194 -6.25 18.79 7.54
CA LEU A 194 -4.86 18.71 7.07
C LEU A 194 -4.57 17.36 6.39
N ILE A 195 -4.95 16.24 7.02
CA ILE A 195 -4.70 14.91 6.45
C ILE A 195 -5.52 14.72 5.17
N ALA A 196 -6.78 15.17 5.13
CA ALA A 196 -7.59 15.12 3.93
C ALA A 196 -6.98 15.94 2.78
N ALA A 197 -6.46 17.14 3.05
CA ALA A 197 -5.75 17.95 2.07
C ALA A 197 -4.48 17.26 1.55
N LEU A 198 -3.71 16.62 2.43
CA LEU A 198 -2.53 15.84 2.06
C LEU A 198 -2.90 14.60 1.22
N MET A 199 -4.01 13.92 1.53
CA MET A 199 -4.52 12.81 0.72
C MET A 199 -4.86 13.28 -0.71
N VAL A 200 -5.58 14.39 -0.84
CA VAL A 200 -5.96 14.95 -2.14
C VAL A 200 -4.71 15.36 -2.93
N GLY A 201 -3.75 16.02 -2.28
CA GLY A 201 -2.46 16.37 -2.90
C GLY A 201 -1.67 15.16 -3.36
N GLY A 202 -1.61 14.11 -2.52
CA GLY A 202 -0.92 12.86 -2.86
C GLY A 202 -1.58 12.09 -4.01
N ILE A 203 -2.90 12.07 -4.09
CA ILE A 203 -3.65 11.46 -5.20
C ILE A 203 -3.43 12.24 -6.52
N ARG A 204 -3.36 13.57 -6.43
CA ARG A 204 -3.11 14.43 -7.60
C ARG A 204 -1.65 14.45 -8.04
N GLY A 205 -0.72 14.14 -7.15
CA GLY A 205 0.72 14.18 -7.40
C GLY A 205 1.33 15.58 -7.45
N ASP A 206 0.51 16.64 -7.50
CA ASP A 206 0.89 18.06 -7.44
C ASP A 206 -0.33 18.91 -7.01
N PHE A 207 -0.11 20.05 -6.36
CA PHE A 207 -1.12 20.96 -5.80
C PHE A 207 -1.57 22.07 -6.77
N LYS A 208 -1.11 22.06 -8.02
CA LYS A 208 -1.50 23.06 -9.03
C LYS A 208 -3.00 22.99 -9.36
N TYR A 209 -3.60 24.15 -9.64
CA TYR A 209 -5.04 24.31 -9.90
C TYR A 209 -5.58 23.49 -11.09
N SER A 210 -4.72 22.96 -11.97
CA SER A 210 -5.09 22.23 -13.19
C SER A 210 -4.65 20.76 -13.19
N THR A 211 -4.34 20.16 -12.03
CA THR A 211 -3.91 18.76 -11.95
C THR A 211 -5.08 17.80 -11.80
N ARG A 212 -5.21 16.91 -12.78
CA ARG A 212 -6.11 15.74 -12.71
C ARG A 212 -5.46 14.66 -11.82
N PRO A 213 -6.20 13.65 -11.33
CA PRO A 213 -5.61 12.50 -10.65
C PRO A 213 -4.47 11.93 -11.50
N ILE A 214 -3.37 11.50 -10.87
CA ILE A 214 -2.21 11.01 -11.61
C ILE A 214 -2.60 9.79 -12.46
N THR A 215 -2.30 9.84 -13.76
CA THR A 215 -2.66 8.79 -14.72
C THR A 215 -1.44 8.15 -15.36
N MET A 216 -1.63 7.02 -16.04
CA MET A 216 -0.53 6.30 -16.70
C MET A 216 0.21 7.17 -17.74
N SER A 217 -0.45 8.16 -18.35
CA SER A 217 0.22 9.07 -19.29
C SER A 217 1.27 9.95 -18.61
N ASN A 218 1.10 10.28 -17.32
CA ASN A 218 2.09 11.04 -16.56
C ASN A 218 3.36 10.23 -16.27
N ALA A 219 3.33 8.90 -16.41
CA ALA A 219 4.52 8.07 -16.19
C ALA A 219 5.57 8.29 -17.28
N GLY A 220 5.15 8.67 -18.50
CA GLY A 220 6.05 8.97 -19.61
C GLY A 220 6.96 10.16 -19.37
N GLU A 221 6.57 11.10 -18.49
CA GLU A 221 7.40 12.27 -18.14
C GLU A 221 8.69 11.91 -17.39
N TYR A 222 8.75 10.71 -16.78
CA TYR A 222 9.94 10.24 -16.04
C TYR A 222 10.84 9.32 -16.87
N VAL A 223 10.47 9.08 -18.13
CA VAL A 223 11.25 8.27 -19.07
C VAL A 223 11.82 9.21 -20.13
N THR A 224 13.13 9.43 -20.09
CA THR A 224 13.86 10.10 -21.14
C THR A 224 13.95 9.17 -22.35
N ASN A 225 13.50 9.64 -23.52
CA ASN A 225 13.84 9.03 -24.82
C ASN A 225 15.35 9.14 -25.07
#